data_AF-A0A2E1CV99-F1
#
_entry.id   AF-A0A2E1CV99-F1
#
_cell.length_a   1.000
_cell.length_b   1.000
_cell.length_c   1.000
_cell.angle_alpha   90.00
_cell.angle_beta   90.00
_cell.angle_gamma   90.00
#
_symmetry.space_group_name_H-M   'P 1'
#
loop_
_entity.id
_entity.type
_entity.pdbx_description
1 polymer ?
#
loop_
_entity_poly.entity_id
_entity_poly.type
_entity_poly.pdbx_seq_one_letter_code
_entity_poly.pdbx_strand_id
1 'polypeptide(L)'
;MGLLSRVIGGPAIDAVSALGAVFDQLFTSDSERAQAAAIMEKIRQHPTILQAEITKIEASHRSVFVAGWRPFIGWVCGIGLFWAFVGHPVAQWIIAVGRLAIDVPMIMTDHLLELVMAMLGLGGLRSLEKLRGRSR
;
A
#
# COMPACT_ATOMS: atom_id res chain seq x y z
N MET A 1 -25.06 8.47 0.28
CA MET A 1 -23.87 9.01 -0.41
C MET A 1 -22.90 9.67 0.58
N GLY A 2 -22.29 8.94 1.54
CA GLY A 2 -21.54 9.65 2.61
C GLY A 2 -20.48 8.88 3.40
N LEU A 3 -20.29 7.57 3.18
CA LEU A 3 -19.22 6.81 3.84
C LEU A 3 -17.98 6.63 2.94
N LEU A 4 -18.20 6.37 1.64
CA LEU A 4 -17.13 6.14 0.67
C LEU A 4 -16.32 7.40 0.33
N SER A 5 -16.92 8.59 0.39
CA SER A 5 -16.20 9.86 0.14
C SER A 5 -15.25 10.26 1.27
N ARG A 6 -15.50 9.83 2.51
CA ARG A 6 -14.60 10.07 3.66
C ARG A 6 -13.41 9.12 3.71
N VAL A 7 -13.50 7.96 3.06
CA VAL A 7 -12.43 6.95 3.03
C VAL A 7 -11.51 7.14 1.81
N ILE A 8 -12.02 7.69 0.71
CA ILE A 8 -11.29 7.81 -0.56
C ILE A 8 -10.83 9.27 -0.83
N GLY A 9 -11.34 10.27 -0.10
CA GLY A 9 -11.30 11.68 -0.53
C GLY A 9 -10.73 12.72 0.45
N GLY A 10 -9.86 12.37 1.41
CA GLY A 10 -9.21 13.40 2.24
C GLY A 10 -8.21 12.83 3.22
N PRO A 11 -6.90 12.98 2.92
CA PRO A 11 -6.08 13.87 3.76
C PRO A 11 -5.07 14.72 2.96
N ALA A 12 -5.01 14.57 1.63
CA ALA A 12 -4.00 15.26 0.82
C ALA A 12 -4.26 16.77 0.69
N ILE A 13 -5.53 17.21 0.72
CA ILE A 13 -5.88 18.64 0.60
C ILE A 13 -5.67 19.37 1.94
N ASP A 14 -5.90 18.69 3.05
CA ASP A 14 -5.85 19.27 4.40
C ASP A 14 -4.41 19.38 4.93
N ALA A 15 -3.53 18.44 4.56
CA ALA A 15 -2.11 18.53 4.87
C ALA A 15 -1.43 19.67 4.09
N VAL A 16 -1.82 19.90 2.83
CA VAL A 16 -1.24 20.96 1.99
C VAL A 16 -1.73 22.34 2.42
N SER A 17 -3.00 22.50 2.79
CA SER A 17 -3.53 23.75 3.34
C SER A 17 -3.02 24.04 4.75
N ALA A 18 -2.88 23.01 5.61
CA ALA A 18 -2.28 23.15 6.93
C ALA A 18 -0.79 23.50 6.85
N LEU A 19 -0.05 22.91 5.90
CA LEU A 19 1.31 23.34 5.59
C LEU A 19 1.35 24.77 5.07
N GLY A 20 0.41 25.18 4.22
CA GLY A 20 0.30 26.55 3.70
C GLY A 20 0.06 27.60 4.78
N ALA A 21 -0.81 27.32 5.76
CA ALA A 21 -1.11 28.24 6.86
C ALA A 21 0.05 28.35 7.87
N VAL A 22 0.76 27.26 8.13
CA VAL A 22 1.98 27.27 8.97
C VAL A 22 3.13 27.99 8.25
N PHE A 23 3.20 27.87 6.92
CA PHE A 23 4.16 28.60 6.09
C PHE A 23 3.93 30.12 6.13
N ASP A 24 2.67 30.56 6.06
CA ASP A 24 2.32 31.99 6.08
C ASP A 24 2.50 32.65 7.46
N GLN A 25 2.40 31.88 8.55
CA GLN A 25 2.67 32.40 9.90
C GLN A 25 4.16 32.44 10.27
N LEU A 26 5.00 31.62 9.64
CA LEU A 26 6.44 31.55 9.97
C LEU A 26 7.33 32.40 9.06
N PHE A 27 6.87 32.85 7.89
CA PHE A 27 7.70 33.57 6.92
C PHE A 27 7.11 34.94 6.48
N THR A 28 7.55 36.02 7.13
CA THR A 28 7.21 37.42 6.80
C THR A 28 8.27 38.11 5.91
N SER A 29 9.39 37.46 5.59
CA SER A 29 10.50 38.05 4.79
C SER A 29 10.54 37.51 3.34
N ASP A 30 10.58 38.41 2.35
CA ASP A 30 10.67 38.08 0.91
C ASP A 30 11.89 37.21 0.53
N SER A 31 12.98 37.28 1.32
CA SER A 31 14.17 36.47 1.11
C SER A 31 13.98 35.00 1.50
N GLU A 32 13.13 34.73 2.49
CA GLU A 32 12.82 33.38 2.96
C GLU A 32 11.81 32.69 2.05
N ARG A 33 10.89 33.45 1.43
CA ARG A 33 9.99 32.94 0.37
C ARG A 33 10.75 32.50 -0.89
N ALA A 34 11.80 33.23 -1.28
CA ALA A 34 12.66 32.83 -2.38
C ALA A 34 13.47 31.55 -2.06
N GLN A 35 13.95 31.42 -0.81
CA GLN A 35 14.63 30.21 -0.36
C GLN A 35 13.67 29.02 -0.24
N ALA A 36 12.46 29.25 0.26
CA ALA A 36 11.38 28.26 0.29
C ALA A 36 11.02 27.74 -1.10
N ALA A 37 10.89 28.65 -2.08
CA ALA A 37 10.62 28.28 -3.47
C ALA A 37 11.80 27.47 -4.06
N ALA A 38 13.05 27.84 -3.79
CA ALA A 38 14.22 27.10 -4.23
C ALA A 38 14.35 25.72 -3.57
N ILE A 39 13.97 25.59 -2.30
CA ILE A 39 13.92 24.32 -1.56
C ILE A 39 12.78 23.45 -2.12
N MET A 40 11.61 24.03 -2.39
CA MET A 40 10.48 23.31 -2.99
C MET A 40 10.79 22.84 -4.41
N GLU A 41 11.53 23.63 -5.18
CA GLU A 41 12.00 23.22 -6.51
C GLU A 41 13.04 22.07 -6.42
N LYS A 42 13.96 22.11 -5.45
CA LYS A 42 14.85 20.97 -5.14
C LYS A 42 14.09 19.72 -4.71
N ILE A 43 13.02 19.86 -3.94
CA ILE A 43 12.16 18.74 -3.53
C ILE A 43 11.44 18.16 -4.75
N ARG A 44 10.97 19.01 -5.68
CA ARG A 44 10.36 18.60 -6.96
C ARG A 44 11.36 17.90 -7.90
N GLN A 45 12.65 18.19 -7.80
CA GLN A 45 13.70 17.49 -8.55
C GLN A 45 13.96 16.06 -8.07
N HIS A 46 13.55 15.71 -6.84
CA HIS A 46 13.74 14.38 -6.25
C HIS A 46 12.44 13.73 -5.73
N PRO A 47 11.42 13.58 -6.57
CA PRO A 47 10.11 13.08 -6.14
C PRO A 47 10.15 11.63 -5.66
N THR A 48 11.08 10.82 -6.18
CA THR A 48 11.29 9.42 -5.79
C THR A 48 11.81 9.27 -4.37
N ILE A 49 12.69 10.18 -3.91
CA ILE A 49 13.22 10.17 -2.55
C ILE A 49 12.13 10.58 -1.57
N LEU A 50 11.36 11.63 -1.91
CA LEU A 50 10.24 12.10 -1.10
C LEU A 50 9.15 11.04 -0.96
N GLN A 51 8.79 10.37 -2.06
CA GLN A 51 7.85 9.24 -2.02
C GLN A 51 8.38 8.08 -1.18
N ALA A 52 9.68 7.80 -1.19
CA ALA A 52 10.28 6.75 -0.38
C ALA A 52 10.21 7.09 1.13
N GLU A 53 10.42 8.34 1.51
CA GLU A 53 10.27 8.78 2.90
C GLU A 53 8.81 8.77 3.37
N ILE A 54 7.88 9.26 2.55
CA ILE A 54 6.44 9.17 2.85
C ILE A 54 6.04 7.71 3.03
N THR A 55 6.45 6.82 2.12
CA THR A 55 6.19 5.37 2.23
C THR A 55 6.77 4.79 3.52
N LYS A 56 7.93 5.25 3.97
CA LYS A 56 8.57 4.79 5.22
C LYS A 56 7.81 5.26 6.45
N ILE A 57 7.32 6.50 6.45
CA ILE A 57 6.51 7.07 7.54
C ILE A 57 5.14 6.37 7.58
N GLU A 58 4.49 6.19 6.44
CA GLU A 58 3.22 5.46 6.31
C GLU A 58 3.40 3.99 6.75
N ALA A 59 4.48 3.33 6.35
CA ALA A 59 4.80 1.96 6.79
C ALA A 59 5.10 1.85 8.30
N SER A 60 5.49 2.95 8.95
CA SER A 60 5.72 3.00 10.40
C SER A 60 4.41 3.19 11.18
N HIS A 61 3.29 3.43 10.50
CA HIS A 61 2.00 3.60 11.14
C HIS A 61 1.51 2.28 11.74
N ARG A 62 0.97 2.32 12.96
CA ARG A 62 0.61 1.14 13.76
C ARG A 62 -0.48 0.25 13.15
N SER A 63 -1.27 0.78 12.21
CA SER A 63 -2.37 0.06 11.57
C SER A 63 -1.95 -0.57 10.24
N VAL A 64 -2.01 -1.90 10.17
CA VAL A 64 -1.69 -2.72 8.98
C VAL A 64 -2.60 -2.39 7.78
N PHE A 65 -3.79 -1.83 8.03
CA PHE A 65 -4.73 -1.37 7.01
C PHE A 65 -4.45 0.08 6.54
N VAL A 66 -3.73 0.88 7.33
CA VAL A 66 -3.36 2.27 6.99
C VAL A 66 -1.94 2.34 6.42
N ALA A 67 -1.06 1.40 6.78
CA ALA A 67 0.33 1.30 6.33
C ALA A 67 0.49 0.96 4.83
N GLY A 68 -0.61 0.79 4.08
CA GLY A 68 -0.62 0.84 2.63
C GLY A 68 -1.50 -0.21 1.95
N TRP A 69 -1.84 0.06 0.69
CA TRP A 69 -2.55 -0.87 -0.20
C TRP A 69 -1.69 -2.11 -0.58
N ARG A 70 -0.36 -1.99 -0.49
CA ARG A 70 0.61 -3.06 -0.79
C ARG A 70 0.45 -4.27 0.16
N PRO A 71 0.43 -4.09 1.50
CA PRO A 71 0.04 -5.15 2.44
C PRO A 71 -1.34 -5.74 2.15
N PHE A 72 -2.34 -4.91 1.82
CA PHE A 72 -3.71 -5.37 1.61
C PHE A 72 -3.83 -6.43 0.50
N ILE A 73 -3.18 -6.20 -0.66
CA ILE A 73 -3.18 -7.21 -1.73
C ILE A 73 -2.49 -8.49 -1.26
N GLY A 74 -1.41 -8.38 -0.48
CA GLY A 74 -0.75 -9.53 0.14
C GLY A 74 -1.66 -10.32 1.08
N TRP A 75 -2.49 -9.65 1.88
CA TRP A 75 -3.48 -10.30 2.74
C TRP A 75 -4.57 -11.01 1.95
N VAL A 76 -5.11 -10.37 0.90
CA VAL A 76 -6.11 -11.00 0.03
C VAL A 76 -5.53 -12.25 -0.64
N CYS A 77 -4.31 -12.14 -1.17
CA CYS A 77 -3.63 -13.29 -1.78
C CYS A 77 -3.33 -14.39 -0.75
N GLY A 78 -2.88 -14.03 0.45
CA GLY A 78 -2.58 -14.97 1.53
C GLY A 78 -3.82 -15.71 2.04
N ILE A 79 -4.93 -15.00 2.25
CA ILE A 79 -6.21 -15.60 2.64
C ILE A 79 -6.75 -16.49 1.52
N GLY A 80 -6.64 -16.05 0.25
CA GLY A 80 -7.02 -16.87 -0.90
C GLY A 80 -6.22 -18.17 -0.96
N LEU A 81 -4.90 -18.11 -0.79
CA LEU A 81 -4.03 -19.29 -0.81
C LEU A 81 -4.33 -20.21 0.39
N PHE A 82 -4.58 -19.63 1.56
CA PHE A 82 -5.00 -20.40 2.73
C PHE A 82 -6.31 -21.16 2.46
N TRP A 83 -7.31 -20.51 1.87
CA TRP A 83 -8.55 -21.20 1.50
C TRP A 83 -8.29 -22.30 0.47
N ALA A 84 -7.53 -22.04 -0.60
CA ALA A 84 -7.27 -23.05 -1.63
C ALA A 84 -6.58 -24.30 -1.10
N PHE A 85 -5.53 -24.14 -0.28
CA PHE A 85 -4.67 -25.26 0.15
C PHE A 85 -5.03 -25.87 1.50
N VAL A 86 -5.67 -25.11 2.40
CA VAL A 86 -5.97 -25.56 3.76
C VAL A 86 -7.48 -25.51 4.04
N GLY A 87 -8.11 -24.36 3.80
CA GLY A 87 -9.52 -24.15 4.12
C GLY A 87 -10.47 -25.09 3.37
N HIS A 88 -10.29 -25.23 2.06
CA HIS A 88 -11.11 -26.06 1.19
C HIS A 88 -11.01 -27.57 1.52
N PRO A 89 -9.83 -28.20 1.62
CA PRO A 89 -9.75 -29.61 1.99
C PRO A 89 -10.26 -29.89 3.41
N VAL A 90 -10.03 -28.98 4.36
CA VAL A 90 -10.60 -29.09 5.72
C VAL A 90 -12.12 -28.99 5.69
N ALA A 91 -12.69 -28.05 4.92
CA ALA A 91 -14.13 -27.92 4.76
C ALA A 91 -14.76 -29.17 4.11
N GLN A 92 -14.13 -29.71 3.07
CA GLN A 92 -14.57 -30.96 2.43
C GLN A 92 -14.53 -32.13 3.41
N TRP A 93 -13.48 -32.23 4.22
CA TRP A 93 -13.38 -33.26 5.26
C TRP A 93 -14.50 -33.15 6.30
N ILE A 94 -14.79 -31.94 6.79
CA ILE A 94 -15.89 -31.69 7.75
C ILE A 94 -17.24 -32.10 7.16
N ILE A 95 -17.50 -31.76 5.90
CA ILE A 95 -18.76 -32.10 5.21
C ILE A 95 -18.88 -33.62 5.02
N ALA A 96 -17.80 -34.29 4.64
CA ALA A 96 -17.77 -35.75 4.50
C ALA A 96 -18.04 -36.46 5.83
N VAL A 97 -17.44 -35.99 6.94
CA VAL A 97 -17.67 -36.54 8.28
C VAL A 97 -19.11 -36.26 8.76
N GLY A 98 -19.62 -35.05 8.52
CA GLY A 98 -20.96 -34.65 8.93
C GLY A 98 -22.09 -35.13 8.02
N ARG A 99 -21.77 -35.84 6.92
CA ARG A 99 -22.73 -36.30 5.88
C ARG A 99 -23.65 -35.18 5.37
N LEU A 100 -23.12 -33.96 5.27
CA LEU A 100 -23.87 -32.84 4.70
C LEU A 100 -23.78 -32.89 3.17
N ALA A 101 -24.89 -32.64 2.48
CA ALA A 101 -24.93 -32.50 1.03
C ALA A 101 -24.77 -31.03 0.63
N ILE A 102 -23.66 -30.43 1.04
CA ILE A 102 -23.33 -29.02 0.76
C ILE A 102 -22.05 -28.99 -0.08
N ASP A 103 -22.09 -28.27 -1.19
CA ASP A 103 -20.89 -28.05 -2.01
C ASP A 103 -20.05 -26.92 -1.43
N VAL A 104 -18.74 -27.16 -1.32
CA VAL A 104 -17.77 -26.14 -0.89
C VAL A 104 -17.48 -25.21 -2.07
N PRO A 105 -17.56 -23.89 -1.92
CA PRO A 105 -17.22 -22.97 -2.98
C PRO A 105 -15.73 -23.05 -3.31
N MET A 106 -15.44 -23.35 -4.58
CA MET A 106 -14.09 -23.33 -5.14
C MET A 106 -13.72 -21.90 -5.57
N ILE A 107 -12.48 -21.50 -5.28
CA ILE A 107 -11.95 -20.21 -5.74
C ILE A 107 -11.12 -20.41 -7.02
N MET A 108 -11.07 -19.39 -7.88
CA MET A 108 -10.20 -19.40 -9.06
C MET A 108 -8.75 -19.21 -8.66
N THR A 109 -8.08 -20.33 -8.38
CA THR A 109 -6.68 -20.37 -7.94
C THR A 109 -5.70 -19.90 -9.02
N ASP A 110 -6.04 -20.07 -10.30
CA ASP A 110 -5.17 -19.66 -11.41
C ASP A 110 -4.91 -18.15 -11.41
N HIS A 111 -5.98 -17.35 -11.33
CA HIS A 111 -5.85 -15.89 -11.26
C HIS A 111 -5.14 -15.43 -9.98
N LEU A 112 -5.35 -16.15 -8.88
CA LEU A 112 -4.70 -15.85 -7.61
C LEU A 112 -3.18 -16.05 -7.70
N LEU A 113 -2.74 -17.17 -8.27
CA LEU A 113 -1.33 -17.49 -8.46
C LEU A 113 -0.66 -16.55 -9.45
N GLU A 114 -1.33 -16.17 -10.53
CA GLU A 114 -0.83 -15.16 -11.47
C GLU A 114 -0.57 -13.82 -10.76
N LEU A 115 -1.51 -13.37 -9.93
CA LEU A 115 -1.41 -12.11 -9.19
C LEU A 115 -0.26 -12.15 -8.15
N VAL A 116 -0.10 -13.27 -7.44
CA VAL A 116 1.02 -13.51 -6.53
C VAL A 116 2.36 -13.49 -7.27
N MET A 117 2.46 -14.18 -8.39
CA MET A 117 3.68 -14.26 -9.19
C MET A 117 4.05 -12.91 -9.80
N ALA A 118 3.07 -12.12 -10.26
CA ALA A 118 3.30 -10.77 -10.76
C ALA A 118 3.89 -9.85 -9.68
N MET A 119 3.36 -9.91 -8.45
CA MET A 119 3.89 -9.15 -7.32
C MET A 119 5.29 -9.61 -6.89
N LEU A 120 5.52 -10.93 -6.87
CA LEU A 120 6.82 -11.50 -6.54
C LEU A 120 7.87 -11.14 -7.60
N GLY A 121 7.50 -11.12 -8.88
CA GLY A 121 8.36 -10.72 -10.00
C GLY A 121 8.79 -9.25 -9.90
N LEU A 122 7.86 -8.33 -9.64
CA LEU A 122 8.18 -6.91 -9.46
C LEU A 122 9.03 -6.65 -8.20
N GLY A 123 8.73 -7.35 -7.09
CA GLY A 123 9.55 -7.29 -5.88
C GLY A 123 10.95 -7.89 -6.06
N GLY A 124 11.05 -8.94 -6.86
CA GLY A 124 12.30 -9.60 -7.24
C GLY A 124 13.18 -8.70 -8.08
N LEU A 125 12.63 -8.06 -9.11
CA LEU A 125 13.37 -7.11 -9.96
C LEU A 125 14.00 -5.97 -9.15
N ARG A 126 13.25 -5.39 -8.20
CA ARG A 126 13.78 -4.36 -7.30
C ARG A 126 14.89 -4.88 -6.38
N SER A 127 14.75 -6.11 -5.88
CA SER A 127 15.77 -6.76 -5.04
C SER A 127 17.04 -7.05 -5.84
N LEU A 128 16.89 -7.46 -7.11
CA LEU A 128 18.00 -7.68 -8.04
C LEU A 128 18.73 -6.38 -8.38
N GLU A 129 18.02 -5.27 -8.57
CA GLU A 129 18.64 -3.95 -8.76
C GLU A 129 19.48 -3.51 -7.56
N LYS A 130 19.00 -3.79 -6.35
CA LYS A 130 19.71 -3.49 -5.10
C LYS A 130 20.96 -4.35 -4.92
N LEU A 131 20.86 -5.65 -5.23
CA LEU A 131 22.00 -6.57 -5.27
C LEU A 131 23.06 -6.15 -6.30
N ARG A 132 22.64 -5.59 -7.44
CA ARG A 132 23.53 -5.09 -8.49
C ARG A 132 24.05 -3.67 -8.23
N GLY A 133 23.74 -3.07 -7.08
CA GLY A 133 24.20 -1.72 -6.71
C GLY A 133 23.64 -0.58 -7.56
N ARG A 134 22.58 -0.84 -8.37
CA ARG A 134 21.94 0.19 -9.21
C ARG A 134 20.86 0.98 -8.47
N SER A 135 20.30 0.42 -7.40
CA SER A 135 19.46 1.13 -6.43
C SER A 135 20.11 1.05 -5.05
N ARG A 136 20.26 2.21 -4.39
CA ARG A 136 20.68 2.30 -2.98
C ARG A 136 19.44 2.22 -2.08
#